data_AF-A0A3M8AV42-F1
#
_entry.id   AF-A0A3M8AV42-F1
#
_cell.length_a   1.000
_cell.length_b   1.000
_cell.length_c   1.000
_cell.angle_alpha   90.00
_cell.angle_beta   90.00
_cell.angle_gamma   90.00
#
_symmetry.space_group_name_H-M   'P 1'
#
loop_
_entity.id
_entity.type
_entity.pdbx_description
1 polymer ?
#
loop_
_entity_poly.entity_id
_entity_poly.type
_entity_poly.pdbx_seq_one_letter_code
_entity_poly.pdbx_strand_id
1 'polypeptide(L)' 'MFCPRYRRKIFLQADVEQRFKELVHEGCEELQIVIVALECDKDHTHMFLNALPSLSPADMMAKMKGVTSQKLREEF' A
#
# COMPACT_ATOMS: atom_id res chain seq x y z
N MET A 1 6.47 6.14 1.73
CA MET A 1 6.45 5.50 3.06
C MET A 1 5.18 5.90 3.81
N PHE A 2 4.53 4.97 4.50
CA PHE A 2 3.50 5.31 5.50
C PHE A 2 3.41 4.27 6.62
N CYS A 3 2.78 4.66 7.73
CA CYS A 3 2.54 3.81 8.90
C CYS A 3 1.03 3.59 9.12
N PRO A 4 0.59 2.42 9.60
CA PRO A 4 -0.76 2.23 10.13
C PRO A 4 -1.05 3.21 11.28
N ARG A 5 -2.33 3.46 11.52
CA ARG A 5 -2.78 4.34 12.61
C ARG A 5 -2.23 3.82 13.94
N TYR A 6 -1.62 4.72 14.73
CA TYR A 6 -0.94 4.41 16.00
C TYR A 6 0.26 3.46 15.88
N ARG A 7 0.86 3.31 14.68
CA ARG A 7 1.97 2.37 14.43
C ARG A 7 1.67 0.95 14.91
N ARG A 8 0.42 0.51 14.71
CA ARG A 8 0.01 -0.86 14.99
C ARG A 8 0.84 -1.81 14.13
N LYS A 9 1.32 -2.89 14.75
CA LYS A 9 2.23 -3.86 14.12
C LYS A 9 1.47 -4.88 13.26
N ILE A 10 0.59 -4.41 12.37
CA ILE A 10 -0.34 -5.25 11.61
C ILE A 10 0.39 -6.18 10.63
N PHE A 11 1.55 -5.76 10.13
CA PHE A 11 2.36 -6.52 9.19
C PHE A 11 3.16 -7.65 9.86
N LEU A 12 3.02 -7.85 11.18
CA LEU A 12 3.50 -9.09 11.82
C LEU A 12 2.61 -10.29 11.50
N GLN A 13 1.38 -10.06 11.05
CA GLN A 13 0.47 -11.10 10.58
C GLN A 13 0.71 -11.31 9.08
N ALA A 14 1.21 -12.49 8.72
CA ALA A 14 1.69 -12.77 7.37
C ALA A 14 0.58 -12.73 6.30
N ASP A 15 -0.63 -13.13 6.68
CA ASP A 15 -1.86 -13.01 5.90
C ASP A 15 -2.21 -11.55 5.60
N VAL A 16 -2.15 -10.67 6.61
CA VAL A 16 -2.38 -9.22 6.43
C VAL A 16 -1.31 -8.59 5.54
N GLU A 17 -0.03 -8.96 5.74
CA GLU A 17 1.07 -8.45 4.92
C GLU A 17 0.95 -8.88 3.46
N GLN A 18 0.72 -10.17 3.22
CA GLN A 18 0.57 -10.71 1.87
C GLN A 18 -0.61 -10.04 1.17
N ARG A 19 -1.75 -9.94 1.85
CA ARG A 19 -2.94 -9.32 1.28
C ARG A 19 -2.74 -7.84 0.99
N PHE A 20 -2.06 -7.11 1.88
CA PHE A 20 -1.70 -5.72 1.62
C PHE A 20 -0.88 -5.58 0.34
N LYS A 21 0.13 -6.44 0.13
CA LYS A 21 0.96 -6.42 -1.08
C LYS A 21 0.13 -6.67 -2.34
N GLU A 22 -0.77 -7.65 -2.32
CA GLU A 22 -1.70 -7.92 -3.43
C GLU A 22 -2.55 -6.70 -3.78
N LEU A 23 -3.15 -6.04 -2.77
CA LEU A 23 -3.98 -4.86 -2.99
C LEU A 23 -3.21 -3.66 -3.55
N VAL A 24 -1.95 -3.51 -3.13
CA VAL A 24 -1.06 -2.50 -3.69
C VAL A 24 -0.75 -2.80 -5.16
N HIS A 25 -0.48 -4.06 -5.50
CA HIS A 25 -0.28 -4.48 -6.88
C HIS A 25 -1.51 -4.20 -7.75
N GLU A 26 -2.70 -4.60 -7.30
CA GLU A 26 -3.98 -4.32 -7.98
C GLU A 26 -4.15 -2.80 -8.23
N GLY A 27 -3.99 -1.99 -7.19
CA GLY A 27 -4.16 -0.54 -7.30
C GLY A 27 -3.12 0.14 -8.20
N CYS A 28 -1.91 -0.40 -8.28
CA CYS A 28 -0.84 0.13 -9.13
C CYS A 28 -1.09 -0.23 -10.60
N GLU A 29 -1.54 -1.45 -10.86
CA GLU A 29 -1.89 -1.92 -12.21
C GLU A 29 -3.00 -1.06 -12.83
N GLU A 30 -4.07 -0.77 -12.07
CA GLU A 30 -5.15 0.12 -12.50
C GLU A 30 -4.67 1.52 -12.92
N LEU A 31 -3.61 2.02 -12.30
CA LEU A 31 -3.07 3.36 -12.52
C LEU A 31 -1.86 3.38 -13.46
N GLN A 32 -1.50 2.23 -14.03
CA GLN A 32 -0.29 2.07 -14.86
C GLN A 32 0.99 2.51 -14.14
N ILE A 33 1.04 2.30 -12.82
CA ILE A 33 2.21 2.57 -11.99
C ILE A 33 3.06 1.30 -11.91
N VAL A 34 4.35 1.42 -12.17
CA VAL A 34 5.30 0.31 -12.01
C VAL A 34 5.86 0.33 -10.58
N ILE A 35 5.68 -0.76 -9.86
CA ILE A 35 6.29 -0.95 -8.53
C ILE A 35 7.74 -1.40 -8.74
N VAL A 36 8.70 -0.58 -8.31
CA VAL A 36 10.13 -0.90 -8.37
C VAL A 36 10.55 -1.72 -7.15
N ALA A 37 10.01 -1.35 -5.96
CA ALA A 37 10.19 -2.11 -4.73
C ALA A 37 9.01 -1.88 -3.78
N LEU A 38 8.61 -2.92 -3.05
CA LEU A 38 7.55 -2.87 -2.05
C LEU A 38 7.96 -3.70 -0.82
N GLU A 39 8.28 -3.00 0.26
CA GLU A 39 8.74 -3.61 1.51
C GLU A 39 7.79 -3.27 2.65
N CYS A 40 7.51 -4.26 3.49
CA CYS A 40 6.72 -4.10 4.70
C CYS A 40 7.61 -4.46 5.90
N ASP A 41 7.68 -3.55 6.86
CA ASP A 41 8.25 -3.80 8.18
C ASP A 41 7.10 -3.88 9.19
N LYS A 42 7.38 -4.15 10.46
CA LYS A 42 6.40 -4.45 11.51
C LYS A 42 5.25 -3.45 11.57
N ASP A 43 5.54 -2.16 11.49
CA ASP A 43 4.60 -1.06 11.70
C ASP A 43 4.59 0.00 10.59
N HIS A 44 5.19 -0.29 9.43
CA HIS A 44 5.23 0.65 8.32
C HIS A 44 5.58 -0.04 7.00
N THR A 45 5.31 0.64 5.89
CA THR A 45 5.63 0.16 4.55
C THR A 45 6.37 1.22 3.74
N HIS A 46 7.29 0.73 2.91
CA HIS A 46 8.05 1.48 1.93
C HIS A 46 7.61 1.05 0.53
N MET A 47 7.22 2.03 -0.28
CA MET A 47 6.78 1.84 -1.65
C MET A 47 7.69 2.69 -2.52
N PHE A 48 8.39 2.08 -3.46
CA PHE A 48 9.16 2.76 -4.49
C PHE A 48 8.49 2.55 -5.84
N LEU A 49 7.94 3.64 -6.37
CA LEU A 49 7.02 3.63 -7.50
C LEU A 49 7.59 4.45 -8.64
N ASN A 50 7.47 3.92 -9.85
CA ASN A 50 7.66 4.67 -11.10
C ASN A 50 6.28 4.97 -11.69
N ALA A 51 5.91 6.24 -11.72
CA ALA A 51 4.59 6.70 -12.11
C ALA A 51 4.68 7.77 -13.19
N LEU A 52 3.60 7.96 -13.95
CA LEU A 52 3.51 9.03 -14.94
C LEU A 52 3.59 10.41 -14.26
N PRO A 53 4.26 11.40 -14.86
CA PRO A 53 4.40 12.74 -14.28
C PRO A 53 3.07 13.49 -14.17
N SER A 54 2.03 13.05 -14.89
CA SER A 54 0.67 13.57 -14.79
C SER A 54 -0.08 13.11 -13.53
N LEU A 55 0.40 12.06 -12.86
CA LEU A 55 -0.20 11.54 -11.64
C LEU A 55 0.34 12.31 -10.43
N SER A 56 -0.56 12.93 -9.67
CA SER A 56 -0.24 13.61 -8.43
C SER A 56 0.24 12.59 -7.38
N PRO A 57 1.43 12.77 -6.79
CA PRO A 57 1.91 11.89 -5.72
C PRO A 57 0.97 11.85 -4.52
N ALA A 58 0.29 12.96 -4.22
CA ALA A 58 -0.66 13.05 -3.13
C ALA A 58 -1.91 12.18 -3.40
N ASP A 59 -2.44 12.25 -4.62
CA ASP A 59 -3.64 11.50 -5.01
C ASP A 59 -3.35 10.00 -5.11
N MET A 60 -2.19 9.63 -5.65
CA MET A 60 -1.71 8.24 -5.65
C MET A 60 -1.63 7.68 -4.23
N MET A 61 -0.97 8.40 -3.32
CA MET A 61 -0.85 7.96 -1.92
C MET A 61 -2.21 7.92 -1.21
N ALA A 62 -3.13 8.84 -1.51
CA ALA A 62 -4.46 8.85 -0.94
C ALA A 62 -5.29 7.64 -1.40
N LYS A 63 -5.29 7.35 -2.70
CA LYS A 63 -5.98 6.17 -3.27
C LYS A 63 -5.40 4.87 -2.71
N MET A 64 -4.08 4.72 -2.71
CA MET A 64 -3.41 3.52 -2.19
C MET A 64 -3.77 3.26 -0.73
N LYS A 65 -3.55 4.23 0.16
CA LYS A 65 -3.87 4.08 1.59
C LYS A 65 -5.36 3.85 1.82
N GLY A 66 -6.22 4.53 1.06
CA GLY A 66 -7.67 4.43 1.19
C GLY A 66 -8.18 3.03 0.87
N VAL A 67 -7.88 2.56 -0.35
CA VAL A 67 -8.34 1.24 -0.84
C VAL A 67 -7.77 0.11 0.02
N THR A 68 -6.47 0.13 0.31
CA THR A 68 -5.85 -0.92 1.14
C THR A 68 -6.43 -0.91 2.54
N SER A 69 -6.65 0.27 3.12
CA SER A 69 -7.18 0.37 4.48
C SER A 69 -8.65 -0.05 4.59
N GLN A 70 -9.45 0.13 3.54
CA GLN A 70 -10.83 -0.30 3.53
C GLN A 70 -10.89 -1.82 3.45
N LYS A 71 -10.34 -2.41 2.38
CA LYS A 71 -10.39 -3.86 2.14
C LYS A 71 -9.79 -4.67 3.29
N LEU A 72 -8.64 -4.26 3.83
CA LEU A 72 -8.03 -4.97 4.96
C LEU A 72 -8.87 -4.96 6.24
N ARG A 73 -9.73 -3.95 6.47
CA ARG A 73 -10.63 -3.93 7.64
C ARG A 73 -11.93 -4.70 7.41
N GLU A 74 -12.28 -4.94 6.15
CA GLU A 74 -13.42 -5.78 5.80
C GLU A 74 -13.03 -7.27 5.87
N GLU A 75 -11.77 -7.58 5.56
CA GLU A 75 -11.23 -8.95 5.55
C GLU A 75 -10.67 -9.42 6.91
N PHE A 76 -10.22 -8.51 7.80
CA PHE A 76 -9.58 -8.80 9.10
C PHE A 76 -10.09 -7.87 10.23
#